data_AF-A0A5A8F2G2-F1
#
_entry.id   AF-A0A5A8F2G2-F1
#
_cell.length_a   1.000
_cell.length_b   1.000
_cell.length_c   1.000
_cell.angle_alpha   90.00
_cell.angle_beta   90.00
_cell.angle_gamma   90.00
#
_symmetry.space_group_name_H-M   'P 1'
#
loop_
_entity.id
_entity.type
_entity.pdbx_description
1 polymer ?
#
loop_
_entity_poly.entity_id
_entity_poly.type
_entity_poly.pdbx_seq_one_letter_code
_entity_poly.pdbx_strand_id
1 'polypeptide(L)'
;MKKLPIGIQSFEEIRTGNWYYVDKTIFVKKLVDEGKFYFLSRPRRFGKSLFLDTLRYAFLGKRELFKGLYLEDNWDWDTKYPVIKISFGAGVIKDAENLFNRFNSLLIDIAKDYSISYEKKGVSEQFFEAIEKVAEKFDQKVVVLIDEYDKPILDRIEDRETAIEIREELKNFYSVLKDADEFLKFVFITGVSKFSKVSVFSGLNQLNDITLDAEYSTICGYTQHDLETVFFDRLEGVNLDEVRRWYNGYSWLGESVYNPFDILLYLDKGEFRPYWFETGTPTFLIKLLAEKRFNIIEAEHLDVSEKVLGSFDIDAIYPENLLFQTGYLTIKDKKVINDRAIYTLSYPNREVKISFNDYFLSYLSQDTILTEKNKNRLYYAIDENDFDKLREIFRSFFASIPFDWYRKNELAGYEGYYSSIVYSYFVASGFNVVAEDTTNAGSIDLTVLYKDRAYIIEFKVVELSSEGNALQQIKEKRYYEKYVGKVKDIYLIGVEFSKSERNIVGFDVLTLTR
;
A
#
# COMPACT_ATOMS: atom_id res chain seq x y z
N MET A 1 -28.09 2.45 -17.11
CA MET A 1 -26.71 2.44 -16.57
C MET A 1 -26.50 1.15 -15.79
N LYS A 2 -25.32 0.55 -15.86
CA LYS A 2 -24.98 -0.64 -15.06
C LYS A 2 -24.77 -0.25 -13.58
N LYS A 3 -24.81 -1.22 -12.68
CA LYS A 3 -24.52 -1.00 -11.26
C LYS A 3 -23.01 -1.06 -10.99
N LEU A 4 -22.50 -0.29 -10.03
CA LEU A 4 -21.08 -0.30 -9.62
C LEU A 4 -20.84 -1.41 -8.59
N PRO A 5 -19.94 -2.39 -8.83
CA PRO A 5 -19.75 -3.56 -7.96
C PRO A 5 -18.95 -3.25 -6.68
N ILE A 6 -19.37 -2.23 -5.91
CA ILE A 6 -18.69 -1.80 -4.69
C ILE A 6 -18.78 -2.91 -3.65
N GLY A 7 -17.62 -3.49 -3.29
CA GLY A 7 -17.52 -4.54 -2.27
C GLY A 7 -17.95 -5.93 -2.74
N ILE A 8 -18.33 -6.10 -4.02
CA ILE A 8 -18.70 -7.40 -4.57
C ILE A 8 -17.44 -8.12 -5.06
N GLN A 9 -17.20 -9.32 -4.53
CA GLN A 9 -16.07 -10.18 -4.90
C GLN A 9 -16.49 -11.41 -5.72
N SER A 10 -17.80 -11.68 -5.82
CA SER A 10 -18.34 -12.79 -6.60
C SER A 10 -18.32 -12.43 -8.08
N PHE A 11 -17.55 -13.19 -8.87
CA PHE A 11 -17.52 -13.01 -10.31
C PHE A 11 -18.88 -13.34 -10.93
N GLU A 12 -19.52 -14.44 -10.49
CA GLU A 12 -20.85 -14.84 -10.96
C GLU A 12 -21.91 -13.76 -10.69
N GLU A 13 -21.91 -13.13 -9.51
CA GLU A 13 -22.85 -12.06 -9.20
C GLU A 13 -22.65 -10.85 -10.12
N ILE A 14 -21.40 -10.46 -10.37
CA ILE A 14 -21.08 -9.35 -11.27
C ILE A 14 -21.57 -9.65 -12.70
N ARG A 15 -21.32 -10.87 -13.19
CA ARG A 15 -21.67 -11.29 -14.55
C ARG A 15 -23.17 -11.48 -14.75
N THR A 16 -23.91 -11.89 -13.72
CA THR A 16 -25.36 -12.12 -13.78
C THR A 16 -26.19 -10.90 -13.37
N GLY A 17 -25.63 -9.97 -12.60
CA GLY A 17 -26.37 -8.88 -11.94
C GLY A 17 -26.37 -7.50 -12.63
N ASN A 18 -26.01 -7.41 -13.91
CA ASN A 18 -25.89 -6.15 -14.68
C ASN A 18 -24.96 -5.10 -14.02
N TRP A 19 -23.79 -5.55 -13.59
CA TRP A 19 -22.74 -4.73 -12.99
C TRP A 19 -21.68 -4.33 -14.03
N TYR A 20 -20.93 -3.25 -13.76
CA TYR A 20 -19.68 -3.00 -14.48
C TYR A 20 -18.67 -4.11 -14.17
N TYR A 21 -17.88 -4.48 -15.17
CA TYR A 21 -16.77 -5.42 -15.02
C TYR A 21 -15.67 -5.01 -15.99
N VAL A 22 -14.45 -4.86 -15.45
CA VAL A 22 -13.25 -4.66 -16.26
C VAL A 22 -12.67 -6.02 -16.56
N ASP A 23 -12.54 -6.35 -17.85
CA ASP A 23 -12.10 -7.66 -18.28
C ASP A 23 -10.60 -7.88 -18.02
N LYS A 24 -10.28 -8.76 -17.09
CA LYS A 24 -8.91 -9.21 -16.78
C LYS A 24 -8.66 -10.67 -17.22
N THR A 25 -9.57 -11.25 -17.99
CA THR A 25 -9.55 -12.69 -18.30
C THR A 25 -8.43 -13.09 -19.26
N ILE A 26 -7.82 -12.13 -19.97
CA ILE A 26 -6.57 -12.37 -20.71
C ILE A 26 -5.43 -12.89 -19.82
N PHE A 27 -5.34 -12.40 -18.58
CA PHE A 27 -4.33 -12.86 -17.62
C PHE A 27 -4.57 -14.29 -17.17
N VAL A 28 -5.83 -14.74 -17.11
CA VAL A 28 -6.15 -16.14 -16.81
C VAL A 28 -5.58 -17.04 -17.89
N LYS A 29 -5.81 -16.72 -19.18
CA LYS A 29 -5.25 -17.50 -20.28
C LYS A 29 -3.73 -17.53 -20.23
N LYS A 30 -3.12 -16.36 -20.05
CA LYS A 30 -1.67 -16.19 -20.00
C LYS A 30 -1.03 -17.04 -18.89
N LEU A 31 -1.53 -16.96 -17.66
CA LEU A 31 -1.01 -17.73 -16.53
C LEU A 31 -1.08 -19.24 -16.79
N VAL A 32 -2.17 -19.72 -17.39
CA VAL A 32 -2.40 -21.14 -17.59
C VAL A 32 -1.55 -21.71 -18.73
N ASP A 33 -1.19 -20.88 -19.71
CA ASP A 33 -0.31 -21.27 -20.81
C ASP A 33 1.17 -21.30 -20.39
N GLU A 34 1.58 -20.39 -19.51
CA GLU A 34 2.99 -20.20 -19.15
C GLU A 34 3.45 -21.10 -18.01
N GLY A 35 2.53 -21.54 -17.14
CA GLY A 35 2.94 -22.24 -15.94
C GLY A 35 1.80 -22.73 -15.06
N LYS A 36 2.18 -23.07 -13.82
CA LYS A 36 1.30 -23.81 -12.91
C LYS A 36 1.23 -23.22 -11.50
N PHE A 37 2.35 -22.75 -10.96
CA PHE A 37 2.44 -22.29 -9.57
C PHE A 37 2.73 -20.80 -9.53
N TYR A 38 1.75 -20.01 -9.08
CA TYR A 38 1.83 -18.56 -9.08
C TYR A 38 1.56 -17.96 -7.70
N PHE A 39 2.27 -16.89 -7.42
CA PHE A 39 2.05 -16.02 -6.29
C PHE A 39 1.89 -14.57 -6.75
N LEU A 40 0.87 -13.89 -6.23
CA LEU A 40 0.63 -12.47 -6.48
C LEU A 40 0.33 -11.75 -5.17
N SER A 41 1.10 -10.71 -4.86
CA SER A 41 0.78 -9.75 -3.80
C SER A 41 0.32 -8.42 -4.41
N ARG A 42 -0.77 -7.89 -3.86
CA ARG A 42 -1.27 -6.54 -4.11
C ARG A 42 -1.87 -5.97 -2.82
N PRO A 43 -1.91 -4.65 -2.62
CA PRO A 43 -2.57 -4.05 -1.48
C PRO A 43 -4.06 -4.42 -1.39
N ARG A 44 -4.70 -4.09 -0.26
CA ARG A 44 -6.13 -4.32 -0.04
C ARG A 44 -6.97 -3.63 -1.12
N ARG A 45 -8.13 -4.21 -1.44
CA ARG A 45 -9.12 -3.64 -2.39
C ARG A 45 -8.69 -3.52 -3.86
N PHE A 46 -7.59 -4.15 -4.27
CA PHE A 46 -7.12 -4.16 -5.67
C PHE A 46 -7.83 -5.17 -6.61
N GLY A 47 -8.78 -5.96 -6.10
CA GLY A 47 -9.52 -6.94 -6.92
C GLY A 47 -8.94 -8.36 -6.94
N LYS A 48 -7.97 -8.68 -6.06
CA LYS A 48 -7.37 -10.02 -5.94
C LYS A 48 -8.40 -11.15 -5.80
N SER A 49 -9.32 -11.02 -4.84
CA SER A 49 -10.36 -12.03 -4.58
C SER A 49 -11.32 -12.21 -5.75
N LEU A 50 -11.64 -11.12 -6.47
CA LEU A 50 -12.45 -11.17 -7.69
C LEU A 50 -11.71 -11.89 -8.83
N PHE A 51 -10.41 -11.63 -8.99
CA PHE A 51 -9.58 -12.32 -9.97
C PHE A 51 -9.44 -13.82 -9.66
N LEU A 52 -9.25 -14.17 -8.37
CA LEU A 52 -9.29 -15.56 -7.90
C LEU A 52 -10.63 -16.24 -8.20
N ASP A 53 -11.74 -15.54 -8.01
CA ASP A 53 -13.06 -16.09 -8.33
C ASP A 53 -13.28 -16.23 -9.85
N THR A 54 -12.69 -15.34 -10.65
CA THR A 54 -12.65 -15.43 -12.11
C THR A 54 -11.88 -16.70 -12.55
N LEU A 55 -10.70 -16.96 -11.97
CA LEU A 55 -9.95 -18.20 -12.18
C LEU A 55 -10.79 -19.43 -11.85
N ARG A 56 -11.46 -19.44 -10.69
CA ARG A 56 -12.32 -20.55 -10.25
C ARG A 56 -13.38 -20.88 -11.31
N TYR A 57 -14.11 -19.88 -11.80
CA TYR A 57 -15.17 -20.12 -12.77
C TYR A 57 -14.67 -20.52 -14.16
N ALA A 58 -13.48 -20.07 -14.56
CA ALA A 58 -12.84 -20.51 -15.80
C ALA A 58 -12.52 -22.01 -15.74
N PHE A 59 -11.88 -22.46 -14.66
CA PHE A 59 -11.53 -23.88 -14.46
C PHE A 59 -12.75 -24.79 -14.25
N LEU A 60 -13.83 -24.29 -13.64
CA LEU A 60 -15.10 -25.02 -13.55
C LEU A 60 -15.86 -25.10 -14.88
N GLY A 61 -15.38 -24.46 -15.94
CA GLY A 61 -15.97 -24.48 -17.28
C GLY A 61 -17.32 -23.75 -17.38
N LYS A 62 -17.53 -22.69 -16.59
CA LYS A 62 -18.78 -21.90 -16.56
C LYS A 62 -18.81 -20.85 -17.68
N ARG A 63 -18.77 -21.31 -18.95
CA ARG A 63 -18.67 -20.47 -20.16
C ARG A 63 -19.68 -19.33 -20.19
N GLU A 64 -20.89 -19.55 -19.68
CA GLU A 64 -21.96 -18.55 -19.65
C GLU A 64 -21.59 -17.27 -18.92
N LEU A 65 -20.69 -17.33 -17.92
CA LEU A 65 -20.22 -16.16 -17.19
C LEU A 65 -19.20 -15.33 -17.98
N PHE A 66 -18.57 -15.93 -18.99
CA PHE A 66 -17.50 -15.31 -19.76
C PHE A 66 -17.96 -14.67 -21.07
N LYS A 67 -19.25 -14.68 -21.37
CA LYS A 67 -19.81 -14.04 -22.58
C LYS A 67 -19.36 -12.59 -22.71
N GLY A 68 -18.81 -12.22 -23.86
CA GLY A 68 -18.27 -10.91 -24.19
C GLY A 68 -16.94 -10.58 -23.52
N LEU A 69 -16.28 -11.55 -22.89
CA LEU A 69 -14.93 -11.43 -22.31
C LEU A 69 -13.91 -12.18 -23.16
N TYR A 70 -12.64 -11.85 -23.02
CA TYR A 70 -11.53 -12.45 -23.76
C TYR A 70 -11.55 -13.98 -23.72
N LEU A 71 -11.81 -14.60 -22.56
CA LEU A 71 -11.83 -16.05 -22.44
C LEU A 71 -12.97 -16.75 -23.18
N GLU A 72 -14.07 -16.07 -23.57
CA GLU A 72 -15.18 -16.74 -24.25
C GLU A 72 -14.71 -17.58 -25.45
N ASP A 73 -13.76 -17.02 -26.21
CA ASP A 73 -13.21 -17.59 -27.44
C ASP A 73 -11.79 -18.14 -27.27
N ASN A 74 -11.15 -17.89 -26.13
CA ASN A 74 -9.74 -18.21 -25.88
C ASN A 74 -9.55 -19.23 -24.75
N TRP A 75 -10.57 -20.04 -24.45
CA TRP A 75 -10.53 -21.07 -23.41
C TRP A 75 -11.13 -22.38 -23.91
N ASP A 76 -10.57 -23.50 -23.47
CA ASP A 76 -11.15 -24.82 -23.69
C ASP A 76 -12.24 -25.08 -22.64
N TRP A 77 -13.49 -24.88 -23.03
CA TRP A 77 -14.66 -25.04 -22.16
C TRP A 77 -15.12 -26.50 -21.99
N ASP A 78 -14.61 -27.42 -22.81
CA ASP A 78 -14.95 -28.83 -22.73
C ASP A 78 -14.17 -29.52 -21.60
N THR A 79 -12.96 -29.02 -21.32
CA THR A 79 -12.12 -29.48 -20.21
C THR A 79 -12.46 -28.75 -18.90
N LYS A 80 -12.82 -29.50 -17.86
CA LYS A 80 -13.20 -28.96 -16.54
C LYS A 80 -12.32 -29.55 -15.46
N TYR A 81 -11.99 -28.72 -14.47
CA TYR A 81 -11.15 -29.12 -13.35
C TYR A 81 -11.86 -28.85 -12.02
N PRO A 82 -11.80 -29.78 -11.05
CA PRO A 82 -12.24 -29.48 -9.68
C PRO A 82 -11.35 -28.38 -9.07
N VAL A 83 -11.95 -27.50 -8.28
CA VAL A 83 -11.29 -26.32 -7.70
C VAL A 83 -11.42 -26.31 -6.18
N ILE A 84 -10.31 -26.47 -5.47
CA ILE A 84 -10.25 -26.25 -4.01
C ILE A 84 -9.89 -24.79 -3.77
N LYS A 85 -10.83 -24.02 -3.21
CA LYS A 85 -10.63 -22.62 -2.83
C LYS A 85 -10.52 -22.51 -1.31
N ILE A 86 -9.42 -21.97 -0.83
CA ILE A 86 -9.16 -21.72 0.59
C ILE A 86 -9.06 -20.20 0.81
N SER A 87 -9.67 -19.70 1.89
CA SER A 87 -9.53 -18.31 2.30
C SER A 87 -9.36 -18.19 3.81
N PHE A 88 -8.38 -17.39 4.22
CA PHE A 88 -8.17 -17.03 5.63
C PHE A 88 -8.85 -15.71 6.01
N GLY A 89 -9.67 -15.14 5.12
CA GLY A 89 -10.27 -13.83 5.33
C GLY A 89 -11.33 -13.72 6.40
N ALA A 90 -11.88 -14.84 6.87
CA ALA A 90 -12.90 -14.85 7.91
C ALA A 90 -12.28 -14.97 9.31
N GLY A 91 -12.72 -14.09 10.22
CA GLY A 91 -12.27 -14.10 11.62
C GLY A 91 -10.90 -13.44 11.83
N VAL A 92 -10.42 -13.55 13.06
CA VAL A 92 -9.09 -13.10 13.50
C VAL A 92 -8.38 -14.30 14.10
N ILE A 93 -7.19 -14.63 13.61
CA ILE A 93 -6.40 -15.74 14.14
C ILE A 93 -5.70 -15.30 15.41
N LYS A 94 -5.94 -16.01 16.52
CA LYS A 94 -5.41 -15.64 17.84
C LYS A 94 -4.06 -16.23 18.15
N ASP A 95 -3.88 -17.50 17.79
CA ASP A 95 -2.78 -18.36 18.17
C ASP A 95 -2.77 -19.58 17.22
N ALA A 96 -1.77 -20.46 17.39
CA ALA A 96 -1.64 -21.69 16.60
C ALA A 96 -2.83 -22.65 16.77
N GLU A 97 -3.43 -22.74 17.95
CA GLU A 97 -4.61 -23.59 18.19
C GLU A 97 -5.83 -23.11 17.40
N ASN A 98 -6.06 -21.80 17.39
CA ASN A 98 -7.13 -21.19 16.62
C ASN A 98 -6.92 -21.36 15.10
N LEU A 99 -5.67 -21.28 14.63
CA LEU A 99 -5.31 -21.61 13.25
C LEU A 99 -5.56 -23.09 12.92
N PHE A 100 -5.19 -24.01 13.80
CA PHE A 100 -5.45 -25.44 13.64
C PHE A 100 -6.95 -25.74 13.53
N ASN A 101 -7.77 -25.12 14.38
CA ASN A 101 -9.23 -25.20 14.30
C ASN A 101 -9.76 -24.64 12.97
N ARG A 102 -9.18 -23.53 12.47
CA ARG A 102 -9.53 -22.98 11.17
C ARG A 102 -9.20 -23.96 10.04
N PHE A 103 -8.04 -24.61 10.07
CA PHE A 103 -7.69 -25.63 9.08
C PHE A 103 -8.67 -26.81 9.10
N ASN A 104 -9.02 -27.32 10.29
CA ASN A 104 -10.01 -28.40 10.41
C ASN A 104 -11.36 -28.02 9.81
N SER A 105 -11.83 -26.79 10.06
CA SER A 105 -13.06 -26.29 9.44
C SER A 105 -12.97 -26.28 7.92
N LEU A 106 -11.86 -25.76 7.37
CA LEU A 106 -11.64 -25.73 5.91
C LEU A 106 -11.63 -27.14 5.31
N LEU A 107 -10.98 -28.10 5.97
CA LEU A 107 -10.94 -29.48 5.53
C LEU A 107 -12.31 -30.16 5.61
N ILE A 108 -13.11 -29.88 6.63
CA ILE A 108 -14.50 -30.36 6.72
C ILE A 108 -15.34 -29.82 5.56
N ASP A 109 -15.20 -28.54 5.25
CA ASP A 109 -15.92 -27.91 4.13
C ASP A 109 -15.51 -28.54 2.79
N ILE A 110 -14.21 -28.74 2.55
CA ILE A 110 -13.70 -29.43 1.34
C ILE A 110 -14.25 -30.86 1.25
N ALA A 111 -14.25 -31.61 2.37
CA ALA A 111 -14.76 -32.97 2.40
C ALA A 111 -16.26 -33.03 2.06
N LYS A 112 -17.03 -32.06 2.56
CA LYS A 112 -18.45 -31.93 2.28
C LYS A 112 -18.71 -31.57 0.81
N ASP A 113 -18.05 -30.53 0.32
CA ASP A 113 -18.23 -30.00 -1.04
C ASP A 113 -17.93 -31.07 -2.09
N TYR A 114 -16.90 -31.87 -1.86
CA TYR A 114 -16.50 -32.95 -2.76
C TYR A 114 -17.04 -34.32 -2.35
N SER A 115 -17.78 -34.43 -1.25
CA SER A 115 -18.29 -35.70 -0.71
C SER A 115 -17.20 -36.79 -0.66
N ILE A 116 -16.11 -36.48 0.05
CA ILE A 116 -14.98 -37.36 0.34
C ILE A 116 -14.83 -37.54 1.86
N SER A 117 -14.04 -38.53 2.29
CA SER A 117 -13.70 -38.74 3.70
C SER A 117 -12.20 -38.89 3.87
N TYR A 118 -11.67 -38.38 4.98
CA TYR A 118 -10.26 -38.49 5.32
C TYR A 118 -9.97 -39.74 6.15
N GLU A 119 -8.85 -40.38 5.86
CA GLU A 119 -8.27 -41.48 6.62
C GLU A 119 -7.09 -41.00 7.46
N LYS A 120 -6.39 -39.97 6.99
CA LYS A 120 -5.29 -39.33 7.71
C LYS A 120 -5.83 -38.40 8.78
N LYS A 121 -5.03 -38.14 9.82
CA LYS A 121 -5.44 -37.36 11.01
C LYS A 121 -4.81 -35.97 11.09
N GLY A 122 -3.60 -35.80 10.58
CA GLY A 122 -2.93 -34.51 10.60
C GLY A 122 -3.45 -33.61 9.49
N VAL A 123 -3.49 -32.31 9.76
CA VAL A 123 -4.11 -31.32 8.88
C VAL A 123 -3.42 -31.28 7.51
N SER A 124 -2.09 -31.25 7.49
CA SER A 124 -1.30 -31.25 6.25
C SER A 124 -1.58 -32.53 5.45
N GLU A 125 -1.58 -33.68 6.12
CA GLU A 125 -1.85 -34.98 5.49
C GLU A 125 -3.29 -35.08 4.95
N GLN A 126 -4.27 -34.54 5.68
CA GLN A 126 -5.66 -34.44 5.23
C GLN A 126 -5.81 -33.50 4.03
N PHE A 127 -5.04 -32.41 3.97
CA PHE A 127 -5.06 -31.51 2.82
C PHE A 127 -4.48 -32.19 1.57
N PHE A 128 -3.36 -32.91 1.70
CA PHE A 128 -2.84 -33.74 0.63
C PHE A 128 -3.88 -34.78 0.17
N GLU A 129 -4.46 -35.51 1.12
CA GLU A 129 -5.48 -36.54 0.86
C GLU A 129 -6.72 -35.95 0.19
N ALA A 130 -7.10 -34.71 0.52
CA ALA A 130 -8.17 -34.00 -0.15
C ALA A 130 -7.85 -33.79 -1.63
N ILE A 131 -6.63 -33.31 -1.95
CA ILE A 131 -6.20 -33.08 -3.34
C ILE A 131 -6.19 -34.40 -4.12
N GLU A 132 -5.61 -35.45 -3.55
CA GLU A 132 -5.54 -36.79 -4.14
C GLU A 132 -6.93 -37.37 -4.40
N LYS A 133 -7.79 -37.45 -3.38
CA LYS A 133 -9.15 -38.01 -3.51
C LYS A 133 -10.05 -37.20 -4.44
N VAL A 134 -9.90 -35.87 -4.46
CA VAL A 134 -10.62 -35.03 -5.43
C VAL A 134 -10.11 -35.30 -6.85
N ALA A 135 -8.80 -35.46 -7.03
CA ALA A 135 -8.25 -35.77 -8.36
C ALA A 135 -8.79 -37.10 -8.89
N GLU A 136 -8.73 -38.15 -8.07
CA GLU A 136 -9.22 -39.49 -8.39
C GLU A 136 -10.72 -39.50 -8.68
N LYS A 137 -11.52 -38.84 -7.83
CA LYS A 137 -12.98 -38.83 -7.95
C LYS A 137 -13.47 -38.23 -9.26
N PHE A 138 -12.78 -37.22 -9.77
CA PHE A 138 -13.15 -36.53 -11.00
C PHE A 138 -12.34 -36.98 -12.21
N ASP A 139 -11.40 -37.92 -12.04
CA ASP A 139 -10.41 -38.33 -13.05
C ASP A 139 -9.77 -37.11 -13.74
N GLN A 140 -9.46 -36.09 -12.93
CA GLN A 140 -8.96 -34.79 -13.38
C GLN A 140 -8.02 -34.19 -12.35
N LYS A 141 -7.02 -33.45 -12.83
CA LYS A 141 -6.13 -32.70 -11.94
C LYS A 141 -6.87 -31.56 -11.21
N VAL A 142 -6.41 -31.20 -10.02
CA VAL A 142 -7.07 -30.24 -9.13
C VAL A 142 -6.45 -28.85 -9.25
N VAL A 143 -7.29 -27.82 -9.20
CA VAL A 143 -6.86 -26.43 -9.08
C VAL A 143 -6.94 -26.00 -7.62
N VAL A 144 -5.87 -25.43 -7.07
CA VAL A 144 -5.84 -24.91 -5.70
C VAL A 144 -5.71 -23.39 -5.72
N LEU A 145 -6.66 -22.69 -5.12
CA LEU A 145 -6.71 -21.23 -5.05
C LEU A 145 -6.70 -20.79 -3.58
N ILE A 146 -5.72 -20.00 -3.17
CA ILE A 146 -5.56 -19.55 -1.78
C ILE A 146 -5.63 -18.04 -1.72
N ASP A 147 -6.61 -17.52 -0.98
CA ASP A 147 -6.81 -16.09 -0.73
C ASP A 147 -6.42 -15.71 0.72
N GLU A 148 -5.90 -14.49 0.86
CA GLU A 148 -5.43 -13.90 2.12
C GLU A 148 -4.49 -14.81 2.92
N TYR A 149 -3.55 -15.48 2.25
CA TYR A 149 -2.64 -16.47 2.85
C TYR A 149 -1.85 -15.94 4.06
N ASP A 150 -1.62 -14.63 4.08
CA ASP A 150 -0.78 -13.90 5.02
C ASP A 150 -1.56 -13.30 6.20
N LYS A 151 -2.89 -13.27 6.10
CA LYS A 151 -3.73 -12.67 7.14
C LYS A 151 -3.50 -13.24 8.54
N PRO A 152 -3.38 -14.57 8.74
CA PRO A 152 -3.13 -15.12 10.08
C PRO A 152 -1.87 -14.55 10.74
N ILE A 153 -0.83 -14.28 9.95
CA ILE A 153 0.42 -13.69 10.43
C ILE A 153 0.23 -12.18 10.69
N LEU A 154 -0.43 -11.47 9.77
CA LEU A 154 -0.69 -10.03 9.92
C LEU A 154 -1.54 -9.70 11.14
N ASP A 155 -2.50 -10.56 11.50
CA ASP A 155 -3.33 -10.41 12.71
C ASP A 155 -2.51 -10.43 14.01
N ARG A 156 -1.28 -10.97 13.96
CA ARG A 156 -0.37 -11.13 15.11
C ARG A 156 0.97 -10.44 14.90
N ILE A 157 1.11 -9.57 13.92
CA ILE A 157 2.43 -8.98 13.58
C ILE A 157 3.07 -8.16 14.72
N GLU A 158 2.28 -7.68 15.68
CA GLU A 158 2.75 -7.03 16.91
C GLU A 158 3.23 -8.03 17.98
N ASP A 159 2.77 -9.29 17.93
CA ASP A 159 3.17 -10.39 18.80
C ASP A 159 4.05 -11.37 18.01
N ARG A 160 5.35 -11.09 18.01
CA ARG A 160 6.35 -11.79 17.19
C ARG A 160 6.39 -13.29 17.45
N GLU A 161 6.29 -13.72 18.71
CA GLU A 161 6.39 -15.14 19.06
C GLU A 161 5.20 -15.91 18.47
N THR A 162 3.99 -15.42 18.70
CA THR A 162 2.77 -16.01 18.14
C THR A 162 2.76 -15.95 16.60
N ALA A 163 3.24 -14.86 16.01
CA ALA A 163 3.33 -14.74 14.55
C ALA A 163 4.30 -15.76 13.93
N ILE A 164 5.41 -16.08 14.61
CA ILE A 164 6.36 -17.12 14.19
C ILE A 164 5.71 -18.51 14.29
N GLU A 165 5.00 -18.81 15.37
CA GLU A 165 4.29 -20.10 15.51
C GLU A 165 3.25 -20.29 14.39
N ILE A 166 2.40 -19.28 14.16
CA ILE A 166 1.41 -19.26 13.07
C ILE A 166 2.08 -19.46 11.70
N ARG A 167 3.23 -18.82 11.48
CA ARG A 167 3.99 -18.95 10.23
C ARG A 167 4.46 -20.38 10.00
N GLU A 168 5.00 -21.06 11.01
CA GLU A 168 5.46 -22.44 10.87
C GLU A 168 4.30 -23.40 10.62
N GLU A 169 3.14 -23.19 11.25
CA GLU A 169 1.93 -23.97 10.97
C GLU A 169 1.42 -23.78 9.53
N LEU A 170 1.40 -22.53 9.03
CA LEU A 170 1.05 -22.23 7.63
C LEU A 170 2.04 -22.89 6.65
N LYS A 171 3.34 -22.81 6.94
CA LYS A 171 4.38 -23.46 6.14
C LYS A 171 4.17 -24.97 6.06
N ASN A 172 3.87 -25.61 7.20
CA ASN A 172 3.56 -27.03 7.25
C ASN A 172 2.33 -27.34 6.38
N PHE A 173 1.25 -26.58 6.54
CA PHE A 173 0.02 -26.74 5.78
C PHE A 173 0.23 -26.64 4.26
N TYR A 174 0.98 -25.64 3.79
CA TYR A 174 1.20 -25.43 2.36
C TYR A 174 2.24 -26.37 1.76
N SER A 175 3.15 -26.93 2.54
CA SER A 175 4.26 -27.76 2.06
C SER A 175 3.81 -28.92 1.17
N VAL A 176 2.62 -29.48 1.44
CA VAL A 176 2.06 -30.64 0.72
C VAL A 176 1.75 -30.36 -0.75
N LEU A 177 1.61 -29.09 -1.14
CA LEU A 177 1.36 -28.73 -2.55
C LEU A 177 2.52 -29.10 -3.46
N LYS A 178 3.74 -29.24 -2.91
CA LYS A 178 4.90 -29.71 -3.66
C LYS A 178 4.80 -31.19 -3.98
N ASP A 179 4.47 -31.99 -2.97
CA ASP A 179 4.37 -33.44 -3.14
C ASP A 179 3.12 -33.83 -3.94
N ALA A 180 2.06 -33.00 -3.88
CA ALA A 180 0.84 -33.20 -4.66
C ALA A 180 0.95 -32.76 -6.13
N ASP A 181 2.15 -32.44 -6.64
CA ASP A 181 2.35 -31.88 -7.98
C ASP A 181 1.67 -32.72 -9.08
N GLU A 182 1.76 -34.04 -9.02
CA GLU A 182 1.16 -34.90 -10.04
C GLU A 182 -0.36 -34.73 -10.16
N PHE A 183 -1.05 -34.48 -9.05
CA PHE A 183 -2.49 -34.27 -8.94
C PHE A 183 -2.92 -32.84 -9.26
N LEU A 184 -1.99 -31.88 -9.29
CA LEU A 184 -2.33 -30.45 -9.44
C LEU A 184 -2.35 -30.01 -10.91
N LYS A 185 -3.37 -29.25 -11.31
CA LYS A 185 -3.44 -28.55 -12.60
C LYS A 185 -2.86 -27.14 -12.50
N PHE A 186 -3.19 -26.43 -11.44
CA PHE A 186 -2.86 -25.02 -11.26
C PHE A 186 -2.93 -24.63 -9.78
N VAL A 187 -2.03 -23.76 -9.34
CA VAL A 187 -1.98 -23.23 -7.97
C VAL A 187 -1.79 -21.72 -8.03
N PHE A 188 -2.69 -20.98 -7.39
CA PHE A 188 -2.58 -19.53 -7.27
C PHE A 188 -2.75 -19.10 -5.83
N ILE A 189 -1.76 -18.38 -5.30
CA ILE A 189 -1.75 -17.89 -3.92
C ILE A 189 -1.69 -16.36 -3.96
N THR A 190 -2.54 -15.71 -3.16
CA THR A 190 -2.56 -14.24 -3.10
C THR A 190 -2.77 -13.72 -1.68
N GLY A 191 -2.29 -12.49 -1.46
CA GLY A 191 -2.29 -11.81 -0.16
C GLY A 191 -1.93 -10.33 -0.29
N VAL A 192 -1.75 -9.67 0.85
CA VAL A 192 -1.34 -8.26 0.90
C VAL A 192 0.18 -8.14 0.89
N SER A 193 0.83 -8.88 1.78
CA SER A 193 2.26 -8.88 2.02
C SER A 193 2.96 -10.05 1.36
N LYS A 194 4.29 -9.93 1.18
CA LYS A 194 5.17 -10.99 0.71
C LYS A 194 6.01 -11.51 1.86
N PHE A 195 5.41 -12.17 2.85
CA PHE A 195 6.21 -12.95 3.81
C PHE A 195 7.16 -13.85 3.01
N SER A 196 8.45 -13.70 3.25
CA SER A 196 9.49 -14.12 2.30
C SER A 196 9.32 -15.58 1.89
N LYS A 197 9.73 -15.93 0.66
CA LYS A 197 9.75 -17.32 0.18
C LYS A 197 10.56 -18.25 1.11
N VAL A 198 11.48 -17.71 1.91
CA VAL A 198 12.27 -18.46 2.89
C VAL A 198 11.43 -18.84 4.12
N SER A 199 10.37 -18.09 4.42
CA SER A 199 9.65 -18.18 5.68
C SER A 199 8.40 -19.08 5.57
N VAL A 200 7.38 -18.74 4.76
CA VAL A 200 6.16 -19.58 4.60
C VAL A 200 6.28 -20.60 3.47
N PHE A 201 6.99 -20.26 2.41
CA PHE A 201 7.05 -21.06 1.18
C PHE A 201 8.39 -21.77 0.96
N SER A 202 9.20 -21.95 2.00
CA SER A 202 10.49 -22.66 1.83
C SER A 202 10.31 -24.12 1.44
N GLY A 203 9.14 -24.71 1.74
CA GLY A 203 8.71 -26.01 1.21
C GLY A 203 8.18 -25.98 -0.23
N LEU A 204 7.86 -24.81 -0.79
CA LEU A 204 7.26 -24.59 -2.12
C LEU A 204 8.16 -23.75 -3.04
N ASN A 205 9.35 -24.28 -3.35
CA ASN A 205 10.34 -23.57 -4.16
C ASN A 205 9.95 -23.37 -5.64
N GLN A 206 8.85 -23.99 -6.11
CA GLN A 206 8.33 -23.84 -7.47
C GLN A 206 7.39 -22.64 -7.70
N LEU A 207 7.00 -21.88 -6.65
CA LEU A 207 6.12 -20.72 -6.81
C LEU A 207 6.78 -19.61 -7.62
N ASN A 208 6.18 -19.23 -8.75
CA ASN A 208 6.59 -18.04 -9.51
C ASN A 208 5.94 -16.78 -8.92
N ASP A 209 6.74 -15.81 -8.45
CA ASP A 209 6.23 -14.54 -7.92
C ASP A 209 6.11 -13.52 -9.04
N ILE A 210 4.89 -13.30 -9.52
CA ILE A 210 4.58 -12.38 -10.61
C ILE A 210 4.28 -10.95 -10.14
N THR A 211 4.47 -10.65 -8.84
CA THR A 211 4.07 -9.36 -8.27
C THR A 211 4.79 -8.18 -8.92
N LEU A 212 6.08 -8.32 -9.23
CA LEU A 212 6.91 -7.30 -9.89
C LEU A 212 7.15 -7.63 -11.36
N ASP A 213 6.42 -8.58 -11.92
CA ASP A 213 6.50 -8.84 -13.35
C ASP A 213 5.66 -7.77 -14.08
N ALA A 214 6.34 -6.99 -14.90
CA ALA A 214 5.75 -5.86 -15.63
C ALA A 214 4.61 -6.33 -16.54
N GLU A 215 4.67 -7.55 -17.08
CA GLU A 215 3.62 -8.07 -17.95
C GLU A 215 2.34 -8.44 -17.20
N TYR A 216 2.39 -8.50 -15.87
CA TYR A 216 1.26 -8.74 -14.98
C TYR A 216 0.90 -7.49 -14.15
N SER A 217 1.46 -6.32 -14.47
CA SER A 217 1.27 -5.11 -13.65
C SER A 217 -0.20 -4.71 -13.49
N THR A 218 -1.00 -4.89 -14.56
CA THR A 218 -2.42 -4.50 -14.63
C THR A 218 -3.41 -5.66 -14.41
N ILE A 219 -2.92 -6.83 -13.93
CA ILE A 219 -3.76 -8.00 -13.57
C ILE A 219 -4.82 -7.65 -12.51
N CYS A 220 -4.52 -6.64 -11.69
CA CYS A 220 -5.37 -6.06 -10.67
C CYS A 220 -5.30 -4.54 -10.82
N GLY A 221 -6.35 -3.84 -10.36
CA GLY A 221 -6.49 -2.40 -10.61
C GLY A 221 -7.11 -2.08 -11.97
N TYR A 222 -7.43 -0.80 -12.16
CA TYR A 222 -7.94 -0.27 -13.43
C TYR A 222 -6.88 0.58 -14.10
N THR A 223 -6.65 0.40 -15.39
CA THR A 223 -5.83 1.31 -16.19
C THR A 223 -6.60 2.59 -16.52
N GLN A 224 -5.93 3.58 -17.11
CA GLN A 224 -6.63 4.73 -17.70
C GLN A 224 -7.61 4.27 -18.79
N HIS A 225 -7.19 3.31 -19.61
CA HIS A 225 -8.03 2.75 -20.66
C HIS A 225 -9.27 2.05 -20.10
N ASP A 226 -9.13 1.27 -19.03
CA ASP A 226 -10.25 0.60 -18.37
C ASP A 226 -11.28 1.64 -17.86
N LEU A 227 -10.80 2.71 -17.23
CA LEU A 227 -11.64 3.79 -16.73
C LEU A 227 -12.46 4.42 -17.87
N GLU A 228 -11.78 4.85 -18.93
CA GLU A 228 -12.38 5.57 -20.06
C GLU A 228 -13.31 4.72 -20.92
N THR A 229 -13.08 3.41 -21.02
CA THR A 229 -13.87 2.52 -21.87
C THR A 229 -14.99 1.81 -21.13
N VAL A 230 -14.74 1.27 -19.94
CA VAL A 230 -15.73 0.47 -19.21
C VAL A 230 -16.75 1.36 -18.51
N PHE A 231 -16.31 2.53 -18.02
CA PHE A 231 -17.14 3.47 -17.26
C PHE A 231 -17.49 4.72 -18.06
N PHE A 232 -17.34 4.73 -19.38
CA PHE A 232 -17.51 5.90 -20.25
C PHE A 232 -18.83 6.66 -19.98
N ASP A 233 -19.92 5.94 -19.72
CA ASP A 233 -21.26 6.49 -19.47
C ASP A 233 -21.41 7.17 -18.10
N ARG A 234 -20.37 7.14 -17.25
CA ARG A 234 -20.29 7.81 -15.95
C ARG A 234 -19.26 8.94 -15.89
N LEU A 235 -18.57 9.23 -17.00
CA LEU A 235 -17.50 10.23 -17.03
C LEU A 235 -17.94 11.58 -17.59
N GLU A 236 -19.22 11.76 -17.89
CA GLU A 236 -19.74 13.04 -18.38
C GLU A 236 -19.52 14.15 -17.31
N GLY A 237 -18.79 15.20 -17.68
CA GLY A 237 -18.45 16.31 -16.78
C GLY A 237 -17.36 16.01 -15.74
N VAL A 238 -16.76 14.81 -15.76
CA VAL A 238 -15.68 14.44 -14.84
C VAL A 238 -14.35 15.02 -15.29
N ASN A 239 -13.63 15.68 -14.37
CA ASN A 239 -12.25 16.10 -14.61
C ASN A 239 -11.30 14.92 -14.41
N LEU A 240 -10.95 14.25 -15.52
CA LEU A 240 -10.09 13.05 -15.50
C LEU A 240 -8.66 13.32 -15.01
N ASP A 241 -8.14 14.54 -15.17
CA ASP A 241 -6.80 14.87 -14.66
C ASP A 241 -6.80 14.95 -13.13
N GLU A 242 -7.88 15.46 -12.53
CA GLU A 242 -8.02 15.47 -11.07
C GLU A 242 -8.28 14.05 -10.53
N VAL A 243 -9.07 13.23 -11.23
CA VAL A 243 -9.22 11.79 -10.90
C VAL A 243 -7.88 11.07 -10.96
N ARG A 244 -7.07 11.32 -12.00
CA ARG A 244 -5.72 10.76 -12.11
C ARG A 244 -4.83 11.18 -10.96
N ARG A 245 -4.84 12.47 -10.61
CA ARG A 245 -4.05 13.03 -9.51
C ARG A 245 -4.44 12.45 -8.15
N TRP A 246 -5.73 12.21 -7.91
CA TRP A 246 -6.22 11.66 -6.66
C TRP A 246 -5.98 10.18 -6.50
N TYR A 247 -6.24 9.40 -7.55
CA TYR A 247 -6.43 7.95 -7.42
C TYR A 247 -5.48 7.10 -8.28
N ASN A 248 -4.82 7.64 -9.31
CA ASN A 248 -3.86 6.88 -10.12
C ASN A 248 -2.43 7.01 -9.59
N GLY A 249 -1.63 5.97 -9.82
CA GLY A 249 -0.18 6.07 -9.72
C GLY A 249 0.47 4.87 -9.05
N TYR A 250 -0.31 3.84 -8.69
CA TYR A 250 0.21 2.56 -8.24
C TYR A 250 0.86 1.81 -9.41
N SER A 251 2.13 1.44 -9.30
CA SER A 251 2.87 0.69 -10.30
C SER A 251 3.69 -0.46 -9.70
N TRP A 252 3.76 -1.54 -10.46
CA TRP A 252 4.60 -2.72 -10.23
C TRP A 252 5.51 -2.97 -11.44
N LEU A 253 6.28 -1.94 -11.84
CA LEU A 253 7.19 -1.93 -13.00
C LEU A 253 6.53 -1.93 -14.38
N GLY A 254 5.21 -1.78 -14.45
CA GLY A 254 4.47 -1.63 -15.71
C GLY A 254 3.55 -0.41 -15.67
N GLU A 255 2.47 -0.47 -16.45
CA GLU A 255 1.47 0.60 -16.48
C GLU A 255 0.90 0.86 -15.08
N SER A 256 0.73 2.14 -14.74
CA SER A 256 0.13 2.55 -13.47
C SER A 256 -1.38 2.33 -13.48
N VAL A 257 -1.90 1.92 -12.34
CA VAL A 257 -3.33 1.63 -12.17
C VAL A 257 -3.95 2.44 -11.04
N TYR A 258 -5.25 2.65 -11.18
CA TYR A 258 -6.15 3.08 -10.13
C TYR A 258 -6.50 1.92 -9.21
N ASN A 259 -6.70 2.23 -7.92
CA ASN A 259 -7.39 1.31 -7.04
C ASN A 259 -8.87 1.19 -7.47
N PRO A 260 -9.41 -0.04 -7.66
CA PRO A 260 -10.80 -0.23 -8.08
C PRO A 260 -11.82 0.34 -7.10
N PHE A 261 -11.57 0.23 -5.79
CA PHE A 261 -12.53 0.65 -4.78
C PHE A 261 -12.66 2.17 -4.71
N ASP A 262 -11.55 2.90 -4.86
CA ASP A 262 -11.55 4.37 -4.97
C ASP A 262 -12.38 4.84 -6.16
N ILE A 263 -12.13 4.29 -7.35
CA ILE A 263 -12.86 4.66 -8.57
C ILE A 263 -14.34 4.33 -8.44
N LEU A 264 -14.68 3.14 -7.95
CA LEU A 264 -16.09 2.76 -7.81
C LEU A 264 -16.82 3.67 -6.82
N LEU A 265 -16.20 4.05 -5.70
CA LEU A 265 -16.81 4.97 -4.74
C LEU A 265 -16.87 6.41 -5.26
N TYR A 266 -15.83 6.89 -5.93
CA TYR A 266 -15.84 8.19 -6.60
C TYR A 266 -16.98 8.28 -7.63
N LEU A 267 -17.15 7.27 -8.48
CA LEU A 267 -18.22 7.24 -9.49
C LEU A 267 -19.63 7.07 -8.91
N ASP A 268 -19.75 6.62 -7.65
CA ASP A 268 -21.01 6.54 -6.92
C ASP A 268 -21.35 7.85 -6.19
N LYS A 269 -20.35 8.49 -5.59
CA LYS A 269 -20.53 9.67 -4.73
C LYS A 269 -20.33 11.00 -5.43
N GLY A 270 -19.49 11.04 -6.46
CA GLY A 270 -19.11 12.27 -7.17
C GLY A 270 -18.18 13.20 -6.37
N GLU A 271 -17.52 12.69 -5.32
CA GLU A 271 -16.68 13.50 -4.42
C GLU A 271 -15.28 12.91 -4.27
N PHE A 272 -14.26 13.76 -4.23
CA PHE A 272 -12.90 13.35 -3.93
C PHE A 272 -12.73 13.12 -2.42
N ARG A 273 -12.51 11.87 -2.03
CA ARG A 273 -12.30 11.42 -0.65
C ARG A 273 -11.26 10.30 -0.59
N PRO A 274 -10.64 10.05 0.57
CA PRO A 274 -9.65 9.00 0.76
C PRO A 274 -10.31 7.62 1.00
N TYR A 275 -11.05 7.14 0.00
CA TYR A 275 -11.90 5.95 0.11
C TYR A 275 -11.13 4.67 0.44
N TRP A 276 -9.93 4.47 -0.10
CA TRP A 276 -9.11 3.30 0.14
C TRP A 276 -8.50 3.34 1.52
N PHE A 277 -7.99 4.51 1.93
CA PHE A 277 -7.37 4.69 3.24
C PHE A 277 -8.36 4.43 4.39
N GLU A 278 -9.63 4.83 4.24
CA GLU A 278 -10.70 4.57 5.23
C GLU A 278 -10.98 3.07 5.44
N THR A 279 -10.56 2.19 4.54
CA THR A 279 -10.81 0.74 4.67
C THR A 279 -9.91 0.02 5.67
N GLY A 280 -8.85 0.67 6.18
CA GLY A 280 -7.99 0.06 7.17
C GLY A 280 -6.91 1.00 7.69
N THR A 281 -6.79 1.07 9.01
CA THR A 281 -5.85 1.96 9.68
C THR A 281 -4.45 1.33 9.80
N PRO A 282 -3.36 2.01 9.37
CA PRO A 282 -1.99 1.49 9.45
C PRO A 282 -1.34 1.58 10.84
N THR A 283 -2.07 1.28 11.92
CA THR A 283 -1.60 1.49 13.29
C THR A 283 -0.23 0.83 13.57
N PHE A 284 -0.06 -0.44 13.17
CA PHE A 284 1.21 -1.16 13.32
C PHE A 284 2.34 -0.49 12.54
N LEU A 285 2.09 -0.11 11.29
CA LEU A 285 3.10 0.52 10.44
C LEU A 285 3.54 1.86 11.03
N ILE A 286 2.62 2.69 11.53
CA ILE A 286 2.98 3.96 12.16
C ILE A 286 3.77 3.76 13.46
N LYS A 287 3.38 2.79 14.30
CA LYS A 287 4.17 2.39 15.48
C LYS A 287 5.59 2.01 15.07
N LEU A 288 5.72 1.17 14.05
CA LEU A 288 7.02 0.72 13.55
C LEU A 288 7.87 1.88 13.03
N LEU A 289 7.28 2.82 12.27
CA LEU A 289 7.99 3.99 11.75
C LEU A 289 8.48 4.89 12.89
N ALA A 290 7.66 5.08 13.92
CA ALA A 290 8.03 5.81 15.12
C ALA A 290 9.18 5.12 15.89
N GLU A 291 9.09 3.81 16.11
CA GLU A 291 10.12 3.01 16.79
C GLU A 291 11.44 2.97 16.01
N LYS A 292 11.36 2.80 14.69
CA LYS A 292 12.51 2.74 13.77
C LYS A 292 13.05 4.11 13.40
N ARG A 293 12.43 5.19 13.89
CA ARG A 293 12.87 6.57 13.65
C ARG A 293 12.89 6.93 12.17
N PHE A 294 11.94 6.41 11.41
CA PHE A 294 11.88 6.62 9.97
C PHE A 294 11.61 8.09 9.65
N ASN A 295 12.43 8.69 8.79
CA ASN A 295 12.24 10.04 8.30
C ASN A 295 11.12 10.03 7.26
N ILE A 296 9.97 10.62 7.59
CA ILE A 296 8.79 10.60 6.72
C ILE A 296 9.01 11.33 5.40
N ILE A 297 9.97 12.25 5.33
CA ILE A 297 10.34 12.95 4.10
C ILE A 297 10.97 11.98 3.10
N GLU A 298 11.71 10.96 3.56
CA GLU A 298 12.28 9.93 2.67
C GLU A 298 11.19 9.20 1.89
N ALA A 299 9.94 9.14 2.37
CA ALA A 299 8.82 8.56 1.63
C ALA A 299 8.49 9.29 0.32
N GLU A 300 8.96 10.52 0.12
CA GLU A 300 8.84 11.25 -1.16
C GLU A 300 9.76 10.65 -2.24
N HIS A 301 10.91 10.12 -1.83
CA HIS A 301 11.92 9.52 -2.70
C HIS A 301 12.81 8.54 -1.93
N LEU A 302 12.44 7.26 -1.98
CA LEU A 302 13.10 6.22 -1.20
C LEU A 302 13.73 5.17 -2.12
N ASP A 303 15.06 5.15 -2.20
CA ASP A 303 15.79 4.15 -2.98
C ASP A 303 16.03 2.88 -2.15
N VAL A 304 15.51 1.75 -2.62
CA VAL A 304 15.65 0.45 -1.96
C VAL A 304 16.23 -0.61 -2.88
N SER A 305 17.08 -1.47 -2.33
CA SER A 305 17.56 -2.64 -3.06
C SER A 305 16.47 -3.71 -3.20
N GLU A 306 16.59 -4.56 -4.22
CA GLU A 306 15.74 -5.75 -4.38
C GLU A 306 15.68 -6.63 -3.14
N LYS A 307 16.79 -6.74 -2.39
CA LYS A 307 16.85 -7.50 -1.15
C LYS A 307 15.85 -6.96 -0.13
N VAL A 308 15.81 -5.65 0.08
CA VAL A 308 14.90 -5.01 1.05
C VAL A 308 13.45 -5.15 0.59
N LEU A 309 13.18 -4.91 -0.69
CA LEU A 309 11.85 -5.02 -1.27
C LEU A 309 11.31 -6.47 -1.24
N GLY A 310 12.19 -7.46 -1.34
CA GLY A 310 11.87 -8.89 -1.27
C GLY A 310 11.92 -9.50 0.15
N SER A 311 12.55 -8.83 1.12
CA SER A 311 12.70 -9.34 2.49
C SER A 311 11.56 -8.89 3.39
N PHE A 312 10.48 -9.68 3.45
CA PHE A 312 9.53 -9.58 4.56
C PHE A 312 9.70 -10.81 5.44
N ASP A 313 10.72 -10.77 6.28
CA ASP A 313 10.88 -11.74 7.35
C ASP A 313 10.21 -11.19 8.61
N ILE A 314 9.43 -12.01 9.31
CA ILE A 314 8.92 -11.65 10.64
C ILE A 314 10.08 -11.31 11.57
N ASP A 315 11.25 -11.92 11.31
CA ASP A 315 12.45 -11.71 12.10
C ASP A 315 13.14 -10.36 11.86
N ALA A 316 12.89 -9.72 10.71
CA ALA A 316 13.45 -8.43 10.33
C ALA A 316 12.47 -7.64 9.44
N ILE A 317 11.59 -6.87 10.08
CA ILE A 317 10.61 -6.03 9.39
C ILE A 317 11.24 -4.66 9.08
N TYR A 318 11.41 -4.38 7.79
CA TYR A 318 11.89 -3.12 7.25
C TYR A 318 10.71 -2.20 6.91
N PRO A 319 10.64 -0.96 7.44
CA PRO A 319 9.53 -0.05 7.14
C PRO A 319 9.33 0.22 5.65
N GLU A 320 10.42 0.30 4.89
CA GLU A 320 10.45 0.55 3.45
C GLU A 320 9.66 -0.51 2.67
N ASN A 321 9.87 -1.78 3.04
CA ASN A 321 9.16 -2.89 2.43
C ASN A 321 7.68 -2.90 2.83
N LEU A 322 7.39 -2.67 4.12
CA LEU A 322 6.02 -2.66 4.62
C LEU A 322 5.20 -1.55 3.96
N LEU A 323 5.78 -0.35 3.84
CA LEU A 323 5.21 0.80 3.13
C LEU A 323 4.80 0.45 1.69
N PHE A 324 5.67 -0.26 0.95
CA PHE A 324 5.37 -0.72 -0.40
C PHE A 324 4.27 -1.80 -0.44
N GLN A 325 4.42 -2.88 0.33
CA GLN A 325 3.51 -4.02 0.28
C GLN A 325 2.09 -3.68 0.71
N THR A 326 1.96 -2.76 1.68
CA THR A 326 0.65 -2.30 2.16
C THR A 326 0.05 -1.20 1.28
N GLY A 327 0.79 -0.68 0.29
CA GLY A 327 0.30 0.26 -0.72
C GLY A 327 0.45 1.74 -0.35
N TYR A 328 1.20 2.09 0.70
CA TYR A 328 1.49 3.49 1.02
C TYR A 328 2.55 4.10 0.11
N LEU A 329 3.48 3.27 -0.35
CA LEU A 329 4.44 3.62 -1.40
C LEU A 329 4.29 2.69 -2.60
N THR A 330 4.79 3.16 -3.74
CA THR A 330 4.79 2.41 -5.00
C THR A 330 6.06 2.68 -5.78
N ILE A 331 6.37 1.83 -6.75
CA ILE A 331 7.59 1.97 -7.55
C ILE A 331 7.39 3.08 -8.57
N LYS A 332 8.28 4.07 -8.57
CA LYS A 332 8.34 5.13 -9.58
C LYS A 332 9.42 4.89 -10.62
N ASP A 333 10.52 4.24 -10.23
CA ASP A 333 11.63 3.94 -11.14
C ASP A 333 12.39 2.68 -10.70
N LYS A 334 13.10 2.06 -11.64
CA LYS A 334 14.02 0.94 -11.40
C LYS A 334 15.32 1.19 -12.16
N LYS A 335 16.43 1.19 -11.44
CA LYS A 335 17.78 1.30 -12.00
C LYS A 335 18.61 0.07 -11.66
N VAL A 336 19.57 -0.24 -12.51
CA VAL A 336 20.58 -1.27 -12.22
C VAL A 336 21.91 -0.57 -11.96
N ILE A 337 22.45 -0.74 -10.76
CA ILE A 337 23.72 -0.16 -10.33
C ILE A 337 24.63 -1.29 -9.87
N ASN A 338 25.76 -1.49 -10.55
CA ASN A 338 26.71 -2.58 -10.27
C ASN A 338 26.02 -3.95 -10.17
N ASP A 339 25.21 -4.29 -11.17
CA ASP A 339 24.39 -5.51 -11.26
C ASP A 339 23.34 -5.68 -10.15
N ARG A 340 23.06 -4.64 -9.36
CA ARG A 340 22.02 -4.63 -8.33
C ARG A 340 20.84 -3.81 -8.79
N ALA A 341 19.64 -4.38 -8.72
CA ALA A 341 18.41 -3.63 -8.91
C ALA A 341 18.14 -2.73 -7.70
N ILE A 342 18.00 -1.43 -7.98
CA ILE A 342 17.58 -0.39 -7.06
C ILE A 342 16.22 0.14 -7.54
N TYR A 343 15.27 0.20 -6.63
CA TYR A 343 13.91 0.66 -6.88
C TYR A 343 13.70 1.98 -6.16
N THR A 344 13.21 2.99 -6.88
CA THR A 344 12.80 4.26 -6.29
C THR A 344 11.33 4.17 -5.93
N LEU A 345 11.00 4.32 -4.64
CA LEU A 345 9.65 4.31 -4.10
C LEU A 345 9.18 5.74 -3.80
N SER A 346 7.89 6.00 -4.00
CA SER A 346 7.23 7.25 -3.60
C SER A 346 5.73 7.03 -3.43
N TYR A 347 5.00 8.01 -2.89
CA TYR A 347 3.55 7.93 -2.76
C TYR A 347 2.89 7.68 -4.13
N PRO A 348 1.86 6.81 -4.21
CA PRO A 348 1.18 6.54 -5.47
C PRO A 348 0.48 7.78 -5.99
N ASN A 349 -0.26 8.47 -5.12
CA ASN A 349 -1.20 9.51 -5.48
C ASN A 349 -1.45 10.49 -4.32
N ARG A 350 -2.32 11.50 -4.56
CA ARG A 350 -2.65 12.53 -3.57
C ARG A 350 -3.38 11.98 -2.35
N GLU A 351 -4.32 11.04 -2.53
CA GLU A 351 -5.06 10.42 -1.42
C GLU A 351 -4.10 9.85 -0.38
N VAL A 352 -3.23 8.94 -0.82
CA VAL A 352 -2.36 8.20 0.09
C VAL A 352 -1.38 9.14 0.78
N LYS A 353 -0.81 10.10 0.04
CA LYS A 353 0.13 11.08 0.59
C LYS A 353 -0.51 11.91 1.71
N ILE A 354 -1.71 12.44 1.50
CA ILE A 354 -2.40 13.27 2.51
C ILE A 354 -2.79 12.43 3.71
N SER A 355 -3.53 11.33 3.48
CA SER A 355 -4.08 10.52 4.56
C SER A 355 -3.01 9.85 5.41
N PHE A 356 -1.90 9.43 4.81
CA PHE A 356 -0.79 8.83 5.55
C PHE A 356 -0.11 9.84 6.48
N ASN A 357 0.19 11.05 5.99
CA ASN A 357 0.79 12.10 6.81
C ASN A 357 -0.17 12.59 7.91
N ASP A 358 -1.47 12.65 7.60
CA ASP A 358 -2.49 13.02 8.59
C ASP A 358 -2.60 12.00 9.74
N TYR A 359 -2.59 10.72 9.39
CA TYR A 359 -2.63 9.65 10.37
C TYR A 359 -1.34 9.59 11.20
N PHE A 360 -0.18 9.84 10.59
CA PHE A 360 1.10 9.96 11.29
C PHE A 360 1.08 11.10 12.32
N LEU A 361 0.60 12.29 11.95
CA LEU A 361 0.46 13.43 12.88
C LEU A 361 -0.47 13.12 14.04
N SER A 362 -1.63 12.54 13.75
CA SER A 362 -2.62 12.18 14.76
C SER A 362 -2.06 11.17 15.77
N TYR A 363 -1.18 10.27 15.33
CA TYR A 363 -0.49 9.33 16.21
C TYR A 363 0.54 10.02 17.13
N LEU A 364 1.29 11.00 16.59
CA LEU A 364 2.28 11.77 17.36
C LEU A 364 1.64 12.67 18.42
N SER A 365 0.55 13.37 18.06
CA SER A 365 -0.11 14.32 18.97
C SER A 365 -0.97 13.62 20.03
N GLN A 366 -1.43 12.40 19.76
CA GLN A 366 -2.42 11.68 20.57
C GLN A 366 -3.74 12.47 20.80
N ASP A 367 -3.97 13.53 20.00
CA ASP A 367 -5.17 14.38 20.05
C ASP A 367 -5.62 14.74 18.63
N THR A 368 -6.51 13.91 18.09
CA THR A 368 -7.06 14.06 16.74
C THR A 368 -7.87 15.36 16.60
N ILE A 369 -8.63 15.77 17.62
CA ILE A 369 -9.48 16.98 17.55
C ILE A 369 -8.59 18.22 17.49
N LEU A 370 -7.56 18.26 18.33
CA LEU A 370 -6.59 19.34 18.28
C LEU A 370 -5.92 19.38 16.92
N THR A 371 -5.44 18.24 16.42
CA THR A 371 -4.77 18.11 15.10
C THR A 371 -5.63 18.67 13.97
N GLU A 372 -6.93 18.31 13.90
CA GLU A 372 -7.87 18.84 12.90
C GLU A 372 -8.04 20.36 12.98
N LYS A 373 -8.25 20.90 14.19
CA LYS A 373 -8.37 22.36 14.38
C LYS A 373 -7.11 23.07 13.92
N ASN A 374 -5.97 22.45 14.19
CA ASN A 374 -4.64 22.95 13.90
C ASN A 374 -4.35 22.98 12.39
N LYS A 375 -4.75 21.95 11.63
CA LYS A 375 -4.72 21.97 10.15
C LYS A 375 -5.55 23.11 9.55
N ASN A 376 -6.76 23.32 10.04
CA ASN A 376 -7.60 24.45 9.60
C ASN A 376 -6.94 25.80 9.91
N ARG A 377 -6.35 25.95 11.11
CA ARG A 377 -5.61 27.17 11.48
C ARG A 377 -4.39 27.39 10.58
N LEU A 378 -3.68 26.33 10.19
CA LEU A 378 -2.56 26.40 9.25
C LEU A 378 -3.02 26.92 7.90
N TYR A 379 -4.14 26.38 7.39
CA TYR A 379 -4.71 26.81 6.13
C TYR A 379 -4.93 28.33 6.11
N TYR A 380 -5.63 28.86 7.11
CA TYR A 380 -5.88 30.30 7.21
C TYR A 380 -4.59 31.11 7.39
N ALA A 381 -3.63 30.62 8.18
CA ALA A 381 -2.36 31.31 8.37
C ALA A 381 -1.59 31.49 7.05
N ILE A 382 -1.54 30.46 6.20
CA ILE A 382 -0.90 30.54 4.89
C ILE A 382 -1.73 31.38 3.92
N ASP A 383 -3.07 31.26 3.94
CA ASP A 383 -3.94 32.03 3.05
C ASP A 383 -3.82 33.55 3.28
N GLU A 384 -3.77 33.94 4.56
CA GLU A 384 -3.69 35.32 5.04
C GLU A 384 -2.25 35.85 5.16
N ASN A 385 -1.23 34.99 4.99
CA ASN A 385 0.18 35.29 5.32
C ASN A 385 0.41 35.72 6.78
N ASP A 386 -0.35 35.13 7.71
CA ASP A 386 -0.21 35.38 9.15
C ASP A 386 0.89 34.48 9.74
N PHE A 387 2.13 34.98 9.67
CA PHE A 387 3.32 34.26 10.13
C PHE A 387 3.42 34.13 11.66
N ASP A 388 2.83 35.07 12.41
CA ASP A 388 2.77 34.95 13.88
C ASP A 388 1.85 33.78 14.26
N LYS A 389 0.69 33.67 13.62
CA LYS A 389 -0.20 32.52 13.81
C LYS A 389 0.44 31.22 13.35
N LEU A 390 1.20 31.22 12.25
CA LEU A 390 1.97 30.06 11.80
C LEU A 390 2.98 29.61 12.88
N ARG A 391 3.73 30.55 13.46
CA ARG A 391 4.65 30.26 14.57
C ARG A 391 3.94 29.66 15.77
N GLU A 392 2.82 30.25 16.20
CA GLU A 392 2.05 29.76 17.35
C GLU A 392 1.48 28.35 17.11
N ILE A 393 1.06 28.05 15.89
CA ILE A 393 0.59 26.71 15.51
C ILE A 393 1.69 25.68 15.68
N PHE A 394 2.88 25.93 15.13
CA PHE A 394 4.00 24.99 15.29
C PHE A 394 4.40 24.86 16.76
N ARG A 395 4.51 25.96 17.51
CA ARG A 395 4.85 25.93 18.94
C ARG A 395 3.85 25.11 19.76
N SER A 396 2.56 25.29 19.50
CA SER A 396 1.49 24.54 20.16
C SER A 396 1.55 23.05 19.82
N PHE A 397 1.92 22.69 18.59
CA PHE A 397 2.02 21.29 18.19
C PHE A 397 3.18 20.58 18.90
N PHE A 398 4.39 21.15 18.83
CA PHE A 398 5.56 20.55 19.48
C PHE A 398 5.38 20.42 21.00
N ALA A 399 4.68 21.38 21.63
CA ALA A 399 4.31 21.32 23.05
C ALA A 399 3.29 20.22 23.38
N SER A 400 2.49 19.76 22.41
CA SER A 400 1.48 18.70 22.62
C SER A 400 2.06 17.28 22.56
N ILE A 401 3.26 17.10 21.98
CA ILE A 401 3.90 15.79 21.86
C ILE A 401 4.31 15.29 23.27
N PRO A 402 3.84 14.10 23.72
CA PRO A 402 4.09 13.64 25.09
C PRO A 402 5.58 13.48 25.42
N PHE A 403 5.99 13.78 26.66
CA PHE A 403 7.40 13.73 27.09
C PHE A 403 8.06 12.37 26.82
N ASP A 404 7.32 11.27 27.00
CA ASP A 404 7.83 9.91 26.82
C ASP A 404 8.26 9.61 25.39
N TRP A 405 7.72 10.33 24.39
CA TRP A 405 8.18 10.23 23.01
C TRP A 405 9.64 10.65 22.88
N TYR A 406 10.00 11.78 23.48
CA TYR A 406 11.37 12.27 23.48
C TYR A 406 12.32 11.45 24.38
N ARG A 407 11.79 10.72 25.38
CA ARG A 407 12.58 9.86 26.28
C ARG A 407 12.88 8.49 25.67
N LYS A 408 11.92 7.92 24.92
CA LYS A 408 12.06 6.62 24.24
C LYS A 408 12.70 6.75 22.85
N ASN A 409 12.64 7.93 22.24
CA ASN A 409 13.25 8.23 20.95
C ASN A 409 14.31 9.33 21.08
N GLU A 410 15.59 9.01 20.92
CA GLU A 410 16.70 10.01 20.88
C GLU A 410 16.70 10.87 19.60
N LEU A 411 15.66 10.78 18.76
CA LEU A 411 15.44 11.57 17.54
C LEU A 411 15.40 13.08 17.77
N ALA A 412 15.10 13.53 18.99
CA ALA A 412 15.10 14.94 19.38
C ALA A 412 16.44 15.67 19.13
N GLY A 413 17.49 14.93 18.78
CA GLY A 413 18.80 15.47 18.44
C GLY A 413 19.09 15.62 16.94
N TYR A 414 18.10 15.56 16.04
CA TYR A 414 18.32 15.70 14.61
C TYR A 414 17.32 16.68 13.97
N GLU A 415 17.82 17.55 13.09
CA GLU A 415 17.04 18.53 12.33
C GLU A 415 15.92 17.87 11.49
N GLY A 416 16.21 16.70 10.91
CA GLY A 416 15.28 15.90 10.11
C GLY A 416 14.00 15.46 10.83
N TYR A 417 14.02 15.32 12.15
CA TYR A 417 12.82 14.99 12.92
C TYR A 417 11.83 16.15 12.97
N TYR A 418 12.33 17.37 13.21
CA TYR A 418 11.49 18.55 13.28
C TYR A 418 10.96 18.94 11.90
N SER A 419 11.79 18.85 10.86
CA SER A 419 11.36 19.09 9.48
C SER A 419 10.30 18.07 9.03
N SER A 420 10.44 16.79 9.40
CA SER A 420 9.43 15.73 9.13
C SER A 420 8.04 16.05 9.67
N ILE A 421 7.98 16.58 10.89
CA ILE A 421 6.71 16.98 11.52
C ILE A 421 6.09 18.14 10.75
N VAL A 422 6.86 19.19 10.46
CA VAL A 422 6.36 20.37 9.74
C VAL A 422 5.93 20.01 8.32
N TYR A 423 6.72 19.17 7.63
CA TYR A 423 6.36 18.57 6.35
C TYR A 423 5.01 17.86 6.42
N SER A 424 4.86 16.93 7.38
CA SER A 424 3.63 16.14 7.51
C SER A 424 2.43 17.06 7.71
N TYR A 425 2.60 18.14 8.46
CA TYR A 425 1.57 19.12 8.78
C TYR A 425 1.07 19.90 7.57
N PHE A 426 1.98 20.37 6.71
CA PHE A 426 1.61 21.01 5.45
C PHE A 426 0.95 20.01 4.48
N VAL A 427 1.51 18.80 4.36
CA VAL A 427 0.97 17.77 3.47
C VAL A 427 -0.42 17.31 3.90
N ALA A 428 -0.62 17.00 5.19
CA ALA A 428 -1.91 16.62 5.76
C ALA A 428 -2.97 17.74 5.64
N SER A 429 -2.53 19.00 5.61
CA SER A 429 -3.39 20.16 5.36
C SER A 429 -3.67 20.39 3.86
N GLY A 430 -3.16 19.52 2.98
CA GLY A 430 -3.46 19.53 1.54
C GLY A 430 -2.59 20.47 0.70
N PHE A 431 -1.56 21.10 1.30
CA PHE A 431 -0.64 21.98 0.58
C PHE A 431 0.26 21.21 -0.40
N ASN A 432 0.74 21.91 -1.42
CA ASN A 432 1.78 21.38 -2.30
C ASN A 432 3.14 21.65 -1.65
N VAL A 433 3.81 20.59 -1.22
CA VAL A 433 5.09 20.67 -0.52
C VAL A 433 6.14 19.94 -1.35
N VAL A 434 7.29 20.58 -1.52
CA VAL A 434 8.50 19.98 -2.06
C VAL A 434 9.51 19.90 -0.93
N ALA A 435 9.79 18.69 -0.46
CA ALA A 435 10.81 18.45 0.55
C ALA A 435 12.17 18.19 -0.10
N GLU A 436 13.24 18.57 0.59
CA GLU A 436 14.62 18.51 0.09
C GLU A 436 14.73 19.14 -1.32
N ASP A 437 14.15 20.34 -1.45
CA ASP A 437 13.96 21.00 -2.72
C ASP A 437 15.31 21.47 -3.29
N THR A 438 15.82 20.69 -4.23
CA THR A 438 17.20 20.83 -4.73
C THR A 438 17.36 22.08 -5.60
N THR A 439 18.45 22.81 -5.36
CA THR A 439 18.90 23.97 -6.13
C THR A 439 20.35 23.76 -6.59
N ASN A 440 20.89 24.68 -7.40
CA ASN A 440 22.31 24.68 -7.76
C ASN A 440 23.24 25.07 -6.59
N ALA A 441 22.73 25.66 -5.52
CA ALA A 441 23.50 26.16 -4.38
C ALA A 441 23.42 25.25 -3.14
N GLY A 442 22.55 24.25 -3.15
CA GLY A 442 22.25 23.35 -2.03
C GLY A 442 20.82 22.82 -2.11
N SER A 443 20.36 22.18 -1.02
CA SER A 443 18.98 21.72 -0.87
C SER A 443 18.25 22.62 0.12
N ILE A 444 17.01 23.00 -0.19
CA ILE A 444 16.10 23.68 0.74
C ILE A 444 15.38 22.59 1.53
N ASP A 445 15.24 22.73 2.84
CA ASP A 445 14.53 21.71 3.63
C ASP A 445 13.07 21.51 3.17
N LEU A 446 12.28 22.58 3.11
CA LEU A 446 10.91 22.55 2.61
C LEU A 446 10.58 23.78 1.78
N THR A 447 9.94 23.56 0.63
CA THR A 447 9.21 24.62 -0.08
C THR A 447 7.73 24.31 -0.13
N VAL A 448 6.91 25.22 0.37
CA VAL A 448 5.44 25.15 0.24
C VAL A 448 5.00 26.07 -0.89
N LEU A 449 4.23 25.52 -1.83
CA LEU A 449 3.63 26.26 -2.94
C LEU A 449 2.13 26.39 -2.72
N TYR A 450 1.65 27.62 -2.71
CA TYR A 450 0.23 27.90 -2.52
C TYR A 450 -0.18 29.13 -3.31
N LYS A 451 -1.18 28.96 -4.19
CA LYS A 451 -1.57 29.98 -5.17
C LYS A 451 -0.32 30.45 -5.94
N ASP A 452 -0.10 31.75 -6.03
CA ASP A 452 1.05 32.36 -6.72
C ASP A 452 2.15 32.76 -5.73
N ARG A 453 2.39 31.93 -4.70
CA ARG A 453 3.34 32.19 -3.60
C ARG A 453 4.22 30.98 -3.34
N ALA A 454 5.48 31.24 -2.97
CA ALA A 454 6.41 30.23 -2.47
C ALA A 454 6.86 30.57 -1.03
N TYR A 455 6.80 29.59 -0.15
CA TYR A 455 7.31 29.68 1.23
C TYR A 455 8.51 28.74 1.35
N ILE A 456 9.70 29.32 1.43
CA ILE A 456 10.99 28.62 1.51
C ILE A 456 11.35 28.55 2.99
N ILE A 457 11.38 27.34 3.54
CA ILE A 457 11.55 27.09 4.97
C ILE A 457 12.84 26.32 5.17
N GLU A 458 13.68 26.84 6.06
CA GLU A 458 14.91 26.18 6.52
C GLU A 458 14.84 25.99 8.03
N PHE A 459 15.29 24.83 8.50
CA PHE A 459 15.32 24.49 9.91
C PHE A 459 16.73 24.55 10.47
N LYS A 460 16.85 24.85 11.76
CA LYS A 460 18.10 24.68 12.52
C LYS A 460 17.81 24.16 13.91
N VAL A 461 18.69 23.31 14.44
CA VAL A 461 18.70 22.95 15.86
C VAL A 461 19.82 23.71 16.55
N VAL A 462 19.48 24.60 17.47
CA VAL A 462 20.42 25.57 18.09
C VAL A 462 21.61 24.86 18.73
N GLU A 463 21.39 23.72 19.40
CA GLU A 463 22.48 22.97 20.06
C GLU A 463 23.40 22.19 19.10
N LEU A 464 23.06 22.11 17.80
CA LEU A 464 23.83 21.42 16.77
C LEU A 464 24.46 22.37 15.75
N SER A 465 24.05 23.64 15.75
CA SER A 465 24.42 24.62 14.73
C SER A 465 25.63 25.41 15.17
N SER A 466 26.79 25.20 14.53
CA SER A 466 27.99 26.05 14.71
C SER A 466 27.98 27.30 13.83
N GLU A 467 27.15 27.32 12.78
CA GLU A 467 26.99 28.41 11.82
C GLU A 467 25.64 29.11 12.04
N GLY A 468 25.51 30.38 11.63
CA GLY A 468 24.45 31.32 12.03
C GLY A 468 22.98 30.96 11.69
N ASN A 469 22.10 31.93 11.92
CA ASN A 469 20.63 31.83 11.89
C ASN A 469 20.07 31.15 10.61
N ALA A 470 19.04 30.32 10.74
CA ALA A 470 18.40 29.57 9.63
C ALA A 470 18.02 30.47 8.44
N LEU A 471 17.47 31.66 8.70
CA LEU A 471 17.10 32.63 7.67
C LEU A 471 18.33 33.20 6.94
N GLN A 472 19.47 33.31 7.62
CA GLN A 472 20.72 33.78 7.02
C GLN A 472 21.22 32.80 5.96
N GLN A 473 21.15 31.49 6.23
CA GLN A 473 21.52 30.46 5.24
C GLN A 473 20.70 30.61 3.95
N ILE A 474 19.37 30.76 4.05
CA ILE A 474 18.49 30.91 2.88
C ILE A 474 18.92 32.12 2.02
N LYS A 475 19.28 33.23 2.67
CA LYS A 475 19.72 34.47 2.00
C LYS A 475 21.07 34.30 1.30
N GLU A 476 22.05 33.74 2.00
CA GLU A 476 23.42 33.56 1.49
C GLU A 476 23.47 32.58 0.33
N LYS A 477 22.71 31.49 0.44
CA LYS A 477 22.59 30.48 -0.65
C LYS A 477 21.67 30.94 -1.79
N ARG A 478 20.91 32.02 -1.59
CA ARG A 478 20.00 32.62 -2.57
C ARG A 478 18.98 31.63 -3.13
N TYR A 479 18.51 30.70 -2.29
CA TYR A 479 17.56 29.64 -2.66
C TYR A 479 16.29 30.16 -3.35
N TYR A 480 15.86 31.38 -3.00
CA TYR A 480 14.71 32.05 -3.60
C TYR A 480 14.80 32.28 -5.10
N GLU A 481 16.00 32.34 -5.68
CA GLU A 481 16.18 32.58 -7.13
C GLU A 481 15.50 31.51 -7.99
N LYS A 482 15.38 30.28 -7.49
CA LYS A 482 14.66 29.18 -8.16
C LYS A 482 13.21 29.52 -8.49
N TYR A 483 12.58 30.37 -7.68
CA TYR A 483 11.17 30.73 -7.76
C TYR A 483 10.91 32.12 -8.34
N VAL A 484 11.95 32.93 -8.53
CA VAL A 484 11.84 34.25 -9.14
C VAL A 484 11.26 34.13 -10.55
N GLY A 485 10.11 34.77 -10.78
CA GLY A 485 9.41 34.75 -12.07
C GLY A 485 8.53 33.52 -12.31
N LYS A 486 8.50 32.56 -11.37
CA LYS A 486 7.54 31.46 -11.36
C LYS A 486 6.35 31.74 -10.45
N VAL A 487 6.58 32.53 -9.40
CA VAL A 487 5.55 32.98 -8.45
C VAL A 487 5.63 34.50 -8.26
N LYS A 488 4.55 35.10 -7.76
CA LYS A 488 4.48 36.53 -7.45
C LYS A 488 5.21 36.90 -6.17
N ASP A 489 4.94 36.18 -5.08
CA ASP A 489 5.48 36.48 -3.76
C ASP A 489 6.35 35.32 -3.24
N ILE A 490 7.50 35.64 -2.64
CA ILE A 490 8.39 34.65 -2.03
C ILE A 490 8.63 35.02 -0.57
N TYR A 491 8.44 34.05 0.32
CA TYR A 491 8.65 34.20 1.76
C TYR A 491 9.77 33.27 2.21
N LEU A 492 10.79 33.83 2.85
CA LEU A 492 11.90 33.07 3.44
C LEU A 492 11.62 32.93 4.93
N ILE A 493 11.58 31.71 5.43
CA ILE A 493 11.22 31.39 6.81
C ILE A 493 12.37 30.58 7.43
N GLY A 494 13.07 31.18 8.38
CA GLY A 494 14.03 30.47 9.22
C GLY A 494 13.34 30.00 10.50
N VAL A 495 13.43 28.70 10.81
CA VAL A 495 12.83 28.13 12.03
C VAL A 495 13.93 27.46 12.86
N GLU A 496 14.08 27.92 14.10
CA GLU A 496 15.11 27.42 15.01
C GLU A 496 14.46 26.65 16.16
N PHE A 497 14.92 25.42 16.37
CA PHE A 497 14.48 24.52 17.42
C PHE A 497 15.53 24.37 18.51
N SER A 498 15.07 24.26 19.74
CA SER A 498 15.90 23.84 20.86
C SER A 498 15.60 22.39 21.20
N LYS A 499 16.64 21.55 21.27
CA LYS A 499 16.56 20.17 21.76
C LYS A 499 16.20 20.12 23.24
N SER A 500 16.71 21.08 24.02
CA SER A 500 16.46 21.19 25.45
C SER A 500 15.03 21.61 25.77
N GLU A 501 14.51 22.62 25.06
CA GLU A 501 13.12 23.09 25.20
C GLU A 501 12.13 22.23 24.42
N ARG A 502 12.62 21.45 23.44
CA ARG A 502 11.84 20.60 22.52
C ARG A 502 10.78 21.39 21.75
N ASN A 503 11.10 22.63 21.44
CA ASN A 503 10.18 23.56 20.81
C ASN A 503 10.94 24.59 19.98
N ILE A 504 10.20 25.38 19.21
CA ILE A 504 10.71 26.51 18.44
C ILE A 504 11.11 27.63 19.40
N VAL A 505 12.35 28.08 19.24
CA VAL A 505 12.95 29.21 19.96
C VAL A 505 13.23 30.41 19.05
N GLY A 506 13.31 30.19 17.74
CA GLY A 506 13.47 31.25 16.73
C GLY A 506 12.54 31.05 15.53
N PHE A 507 11.95 32.12 15.03
CA PHE A 507 11.07 32.09 13.85
C PHE A 507 11.14 33.43 13.14
N ASP A 508 11.95 33.49 12.09
CA ASP A 508 12.23 34.72 11.35
C ASP A 508 11.67 34.64 9.93
N VAL A 509 11.07 35.73 9.46
CA VAL A 509 10.48 35.81 8.13
C VAL A 509 11.03 37.00 7.36
N LEU A 510 11.44 36.77 6.12
CA LEU A 510 11.69 37.83 5.15
C LEU A 510 10.73 37.68 3.96
N THR A 511 10.01 38.75 3.64
CA THR A 511 9.20 38.82 2.43
C THR A 511 10.02 39.41 1.29
N LEU A 512 10.06 38.71 0.16
CA LEU A 512 10.56 39.18 -1.12
C LEU A 512 9.36 39.37 -2.05
N THR A 513 8.87 40.61 -2.12
CA THR A 513 7.81 41.01 -3.03
C THR A 513 8.42 41.54 -4.33
N ARG A 514 7.79 41.21 -5.46
CA ARG A 514 8.06 41.90 -6.74
C ARG A 514 7.31 43.22 -6.83
#